data_AF-A0A958L9K2-F1
#
_entry.id   AF-A0A958L9K2-F1
#
_cell.length_a   1.000
_cell.length_b   1.000
_cell.length_c   1.000
_cell.angle_alpha   90.00
_cell.angle_beta   90.00
_cell.angle_gamma   90.00
#
_symmetry.space_group_name_H-M   'P 1'
#
loop_
_entity.id
_entity.type
_entity.pdbx_description
1 polymer ?
#
loop_
_entity_poly.entity_id
_entity_poly.type
_entity_poly.pdbx_seq_one_letter_code
_entity_poly.pdbx_strand_id
1 'polypeptide(L)'
;MDNNSTAGFFLSLLLSFLLCLDLAIAEPKYHSNECEEVLLSSFATSKLFLVGLVKWQSPQLAAFPKKNRMDKNLAETFIEMGLSKKRIVSLFDEEATLTKLKRRLTYWLKNLKEHETFYFYFTGHGIKNDEGECYFANYDYKLGQYKTA
;
A
#
# COMPACT_ATOMS: atom_id res chain seq x y z
N MET A 1 -67.60 18.28 -27.41
CA MET A 1 -66.33 18.93 -27.02
C MET A 1 -66.19 18.60 -25.57
N ASP A 2 -65.57 17.46 -25.29
CA ASP A 2 -65.73 16.76 -24.02
C ASP A 2 -64.44 16.92 -23.24
N ASN A 3 -64.47 17.87 -22.30
CA ASN A 3 -63.33 18.31 -21.50
C ASN A 3 -62.88 17.26 -20.45
N ASN A 4 -63.48 16.07 -20.45
CA ASN A 4 -63.22 15.02 -19.47
C ASN A 4 -62.13 14.02 -19.90
N SER A 5 -61.73 13.99 -21.18
CA SER A 5 -60.71 13.05 -21.65
C SER A 5 -59.27 13.49 -21.39
N THR A 6 -59.03 14.80 -21.27
CA THR A 6 -57.69 15.36 -21.05
C THR A 6 -57.28 15.29 -19.58
N ALA A 7 -58.21 15.51 -18.65
CA ALA A 7 -57.92 15.49 -17.21
C ALA A 7 -57.43 14.12 -16.70
N GLY A 8 -57.98 13.01 -17.23
CA GLY A 8 -57.54 11.65 -16.87
C GLY A 8 -56.13 11.31 -17.37
N PHE A 9 -55.75 11.83 -18.54
CA PHE A 9 -54.41 11.63 -19.10
C PHE A 9 -53.34 12.38 -18.29
N PHE A 10 -53.62 13.61 -17.86
CA PHE A 10 -52.68 14.37 -17.03
C PHE A 10 -52.49 13.76 -15.63
N LEU A 11 -53.55 13.22 -15.03
CA LEU A 11 -53.45 12.58 -13.71
C LEU A 11 -52.66 11.26 -13.76
N SER A 12 -52.83 10.49 -14.85
CA SER A 12 -52.06 9.26 -15.10
C SER A 12 -50.57 9.56 -15.35
N LEU A 13 -50.26 10.60 -16.12
CA LEU A 13 -48.87 11.01 -16.36
C LEU A 13 -48.19 11.51 -15.08
N LEU A 14 -48.92 12.26 -14.24
CA LEU A 14 -48.40 12.78 -12.97
C LEU A 14 -48.14 11.66 -11.95
N LEU A 15 -49.03 10.67 -11.86
CA LEU A 15 -48.83 9.49 -10.99
C LEU A 15 -47.65 8.64 -11.47
N SER A 16 -47.48 8.46 -12.78
CA SER A 16 -46.32 7.77 -13.35
C SER A 16 -45.01 8.53 -13.08
N PHE A 17 -45.03 9.86 -13.13
CA PHE A 17 -43.85 10.67 -12.85
C PHE A 17 -43.47 10.62 -11.36
N LEU A 18 -44.46 10.59 -10.45
CA LEU A 18 -44.22 10.44 -9.01
C LEU A 18 -43.70 9.04 -8.65
N LEU A 19 -44.24 7.98 -9.24
CA LEU A 19 -43.72 6.61 -9.07
C LEU A 19 -42.29 6.45 -9.61
N CYS A 20 -41.92 7.15 -10.68
CA CYS A 20 -40.54 7.18 -11.17
C CYS A 20 -39.61 8.01 -10.27
N LEU A 21 -40.12 9.04 -9.59
CA LEU A 21 -39.32 9.86 -8.68
C LEU A 21 -38.96 9.08 -7.40
N ASP A 22 -39.88 8.27 -6.87
CA ASP A 22 -39.59 7.40 -5.72
C ASP A 22 -38.57 6.30 -6.07
N LEU A 23 -38.59 5.78 -7.30
CA LEU A 23 -37.60 4.80 -7.76
C LEU A 23 -36.20 5.42 -8.02
N ALA A 24 -36.15 6.72 -8.35
CA ALA A 24 -34.90 7.45 -8.56
C ALA A 24 -34.27 7.98 -7.25
N ILE A 25 -35.05 8.11 -6.17
CA ILE A 25 -34.56 8.53 -4.83
C ILE A 25 -34.14 7.32 -3.99
N ALA A 26 -34.56 6.11 -4.35
CA ALA A 26 -33.97 4.89 -3.81
C ALA A 26 -32.59 4.66 -4.44
N GLU A 27 -31.60 5.48 -4.04
CA GLU A 27 -30.21 5.09 -4.23
C GLU A 27 -30.05 3.69 -3.63
N PRO A 28 -29.46 2.73 -4.36
CA PRO A 28 -29.13 1.46 -3.75
C PRO A 28 -28.23 1.80 -2.56
N LYS A 29 -28.71 1.56 -1.33
CA LYS A 29 -27.85 1.54 -0.14
C LYS A 29 -26.88 0.39 -0.36
N TYR A 30 -25.81 0.66 -1.09
CA TYR A 30 -24.67 -0.22 -1.17
C TYR A 30 -24.17 -0.36 0.27
N HIS A 31 -24.12 -1.59 0.77
CA HIS A 31 -23.48 -1.95 2.04
C HIS A 31 -21.93 -1.84 1.87
N SER A 32 -21.44 -0.74 1.29
CA SER A 32 -20.03 -0.47 1.03
C SER A 32 -19.28 0.04 2.27
N ASN A 33 -20.00 0.64 3.21
CA ASN A 33 -19.38 1.35 4.33
C ASN A 33 -18.67 0.40 5.29
N GLU A 34 -19.22 -0.80 5.54
CA GLU A 34 -18.59 -1.77 6.44
C GLU A 34 -17.29 -2.34 5.85
N CYS A 35 -17.25 -2.60 4.54
CA CYS A 35 -16.07 -3.18 3.90
C CYS A 35 -14.92 -2.15 3.80
N GLU A 36 -15.26 -0.89 3.52
CA GLU A 36 -14.31 0.22 3.48
C GLU A 36 -13.77 0.56 4.88
N GLU A 37 -14.64 0.56 5.91
CA GLU A 37 -14.23 0.77 7.30
C GLU A 37 -13.34 -0.38 7.81
N VAL A 38 -13.63 -1.62 7.44
CA VAL A 38 -12.78 -2.78 7.75
C VAL A 38 -11.43 -2.70 7.02
N LEU A 39 -11.39 -2.26 5.76
CA LEU A 39 -10.15 -2.07 5.02
C LEU A 39 -9.30 -0.93 5.59
N LEU A 40 -9.91 0.21 5.92
CA LEU A 40 -9.23 1.36 6.50
C LEU A 40 -8.72 1.06 7.92
N SER A 41 -9.50 0.33 8.72
CA SER A 41 -9.05 -0.12 10.05
C SER A 41 -7.92 -1.16 9.97
N SER A 42 -7.97 -2.07 8.98
CA SER A 42 -6.87 -2.99 8.68
C SER A 42 -5.59 -2.24 8.24
N PHE A 43 -5.73 -1.22 7.38
CA PHE A 43 -4.61 -0.39 6.98
C PHE A 43 -3.98 0.36 8.16
N ALA A 44 -4.79 0.98 9.03
CA ALA A 44 -4.30 1.72 10.21
C ALA A 44 -3.52 0.84 11.20
N THR A 45 -3.78 -0.47 11.22
CA THR A 45 -3.07 -1.45 12.06
C THR A 45 -1.92 -2.15 11.34
N SER A 46 -1.70 -1.86 10.06
CA SER A 46 -0.64 -2.48 9.27
C SER A 46 0.76 -2.08 9.73
N LYS A 47 1.77 -2.64 9.08
CA LYS A 47 3.19 -2.39 9.36
C LYS A 47 3.94 -2.24 8.05
N LEU A 48 4.72 -1.16 7.89
CA LEU A 48 5.58 -0.93 6.73
C LEU A 48 7.07 -1.08 7.07
N PHE A 49 7.75 -2.00 6.40
CA PHE A 49 9.21 -2.14 6.44
C PHE A 49 9.81 -1.74 5.09
N LEU A 50 10.43 -0.56 5.06
CA LEU A 50 10.95 0.07 3.87
C LEU A 50 12.49 0.08 3.90
N VAL A 51 13.08 -0.43 2.83
CA VAL A 51 14.53 -0.45 2.62
C VAL A 51 14.83 0.24 1.29
N GLY A 52 15.70 1.25 1.31
CA GLY A 52 16.01 2.01 0.10
C GLY A 52 17.48 2.39 -0.01
N LEU A 53 18.14 1.86 -1.04
CA LEU A 53 19.56 2.08 -1.29
C LEU A 53 19.77 2.70 -2.66
N VAL A 54 20.58 3.76 -2.68
CA VAL A 54 21.17 4.30 -3.93
C VAL A 54 22.69 4.30 -3.88
N LYS A 55 23.30 3.81 -2.80
CA LYS A 55 24.74 3.64 -2.66
C LYS A 55 25.05 2.44 -1.77
N TRP A 56 26.23 1.87 -1.98
CA TRP A 56 26.75 0.71 -1.28
C TRP A 56 28.19 0.96 -0.85
N GLN A 57 28.64 0.25 0.18
CA GLN A 57 30.04 0.26 0.60
C GLN A 57 30.94 -0.47 -0.40
N SER A 58 30.42 -1.53 -1.04
CA SER A 58 31.15 -2.24 -2.09
C SER A 58 31.23 -1.39 -3.37
N PRO A 59 32.44 -1.13 -3.90
CA PRO A 59 32.60 -0.39 -5.15
C PRO A 59 32.11 -1.17 -6.39
N GLN A 60 31.78 -2.45 -6.23
CA GLN A 60 31.29 -3.31 -7.30
C GLN A 60 29.81 -3.10 -7.61
N LEU A 61 29.07 -2.48 -6.68
CA LEU A 61 27.69 -2.09 -6.89
C LEU A 61 27.64 -0.62 -7.28
N ALA A 62 27.27 -0.36 -8.54
CA ALA A 62 27.15 1.00 -9.04
C ALA A 62 26.10 1.79 -8.25
N ALA A 63 26.41 3.03 -7.89
CA ALA A 63 25.45 3.90 -7.22
C ALA A 63 24.32 4.31 -8.17
N PHE A 64 23.12 4.51 -7.62
CA PHE A 64 21.99 5.11 -8.31
C PHE A 64 21.91 6.63 -8.07
N PRO A 65 21.19 7.38 -8.91
CA PRO A 65 20.96 8.80 -8.70
C PRO A 65 20.30 9.08 -7.33
N LYS A 66 20.76 10.15 -6.67
CA LYS A 66 20.20 10.60 -5.37
C LYS A 66 18.98 11.52 -5.51
N LYS A 67 18.71 12.02 -6.71
CA LYS A 67 17.58 12.92 -7.00
C LYS A 67 16.28 12.11 -7.14
N ASN A 68 15.15 12.71 -6.74
CA ASN A 68 13.80 12.12 -6.88
C ASN A 68 13.66 10.72 -6.24
N ARG A 69 14.08 10.60 -4.97
CA ARG A 69 13.97 9.39 -4.15
C ARG A 69 12.51 9.06 -3.82
N MET A 70 11.83 8.35 -4.72
CA MET A 70 10.40 7.96 -4.57
C MET A 70 10.16 7.06 -3.35
N ASP A 71 11.18 6.31 -2.93
CA ASP A 71 11.15 5.51 -1.71
C ASP A 71 11.05 6.34 -0.43
N LYS A 72 11.57 7.58 -0.42
CA LYS A 72 11.33 8.52 0.68
C LYS A 72 9.89 9.02 0.70
N ASN A 73 9.33 9.28 -0.48
CA ASN A 73 7.94 9.72 -0.60
C ASN A 73 6.95 8.62 -0.17
N LEU A 74 7.26 7.35 -0.45
CA LEU A 74 6.41 6.22 -0.07
C LEU A 74 6.13 6.16 1.44
N ALA A 75 7.13 6.43 2.29
CA ALA A 75 6.92 6.45 3.73
C ALA A 75 5.94 7.56 4.16
N GLU A 76 6.08 8.77 3.58
CA GLU A 76 5.18 9.89 3.85
C GLU A 76 3.77 9.61 3.33
N THR A 77 3.62 9.01 2.14
CA THR A 77 2.32 8.62 1.62
C THR A 77 1.59 7.64 2.55
N PHE A 78 2.29 6.65 3.12
CA PHE A 78 1.66 5.75 4.10
C PHE A 78 1.19 6.48 5.36
N ILE A 79 1.94 7.50 5.80
CA ILE A 79 1.56 8.34 6.94
C ILE A 79 0.31 9.17 6.62
N GLU A 80 0.28 9.79 5.44
CA GLU A 80 -0.87 10.57 4.94
C GLU A 80 -2.13 9.71 4.80
N MET A 81 -1.98 8.44 4.43
CA MET A 81 -3.08 7.46 4.37
C MET A 81 -3.55 6.98 5.76
N GLY A 82 -2.92 7.42 6.85
CA GLY A 82 -3.33 7.13 8.23
C GLY A 82 -2.47 6.11 8.98
N LEU A 83 -1.36 5.63 8.40
CA LEU A 83 -0.46 4.73 9.13
C LEU A 83 0.40 5.50 10.12
N SER A 84 0.34 5.13 11.40
CA SER A 84 1.18 5.78 12.42
C SER A 84 2.67 5.62 12.14
N LYS A 85 3.47 6.68 12.32
CA LYS A 85 4.95 6.64 12.20
C LYS A 85 5.61 5.51 13.01
N LYS A 86 5.01 5.11 14.14
CA LYS A 86 5.51 4.00 14.99
C LYS A 86 5.40 2.63 14.32
N ARG A 87 4.55 2.52 13.30
CA ARG A 87 4.29 1.33 12.47
C ARG A 87 5.04 1.39 11.14
N ILE A 88 6.07 2.23 11.04
CA ILE A 88 6.95 2.36 9.88
C ILE A 88 8.41 2.19 10.32
N VAL A 89 9.15 1.33 9.65
CA VAL A 89 10.61 1.30 9.69
C VAL A 89 11.11 1.67 8.30
N SER A 90 11.97 2.69 8.25
CA SER A 90 12.67 3.08 7.03
C SER A 90 14.17 2.98 7.26
N LEU A 91 14.85 2.21 6.43
CA LEU A 91 16.31 2.05 6.46
C LEU A 91 16.87 2.45 5.11
N PHE A 92 17.61 3.56 5.09
CA PHE A 92 18.18 4.11 3.87
C PHE A 92 19.70 4.04 3.87
N ASP A 93 20.26 3.68 2.72
CA ASP A 93 21.69 3.78 2.45
C ASP A 93 22.56 3.19 3.59
N GLU A 94 23.40 3.97 4.27
CA GLU A 94 24.28 3.49 5.37
C GLU A 94 23.54 2.78 6.51
N GLU A 95 22.25 3.05 6.68
CA GLU A 95 21.45 2.38 7.69
C GLU A 95 21.04 0.97 7.28
N ALA A 96 20.99 0.66 5.99
CA ALA A 96 20.52 -0.63 5.48
C ALA A 96 21.61 -1.71 5.55
N THR A 97 22.28 -1.85 6.70
CA THR A 97 23.28 -2.91 6.92
C THR A 97 22.62 -4.27 7.14
N LEU A 98 23.30 -5.37 6.80
CA LEU A 98 22.74 -6.72 6.95
C LEU A 98 22.30 -7.00 8.40
N THR A 99 23.14 -6.62 9.36
CA THR A 99 22.86 -6.81 10.80
C THR A 99 21.64 -6.00 11.24
N LYS A 100 21.53 -4.73 10.83
CA LYS A 100 20.38 -3.89 11.20
C LYS A 100 19.10 -4.37 10.53
N LEU A 101 19.16 -4.77 9.25
CA LEU A 101 18.05 -5.35 8.50
C LEU A 101 17.53 -6.62 9.18
N LYS A 102 18.40 -7.62 9.40
CA LYS A 102 18.01 -8.89 10.04
C LYS A 102 17.40 -8.65 11.42
N ARG A 103 18.04 -7.81 12.25
CA ARG A 103 17.55 -7.51 13.60
C ARG A 103 16.18 -6.84 13.58
N ARG A 104 16.00 -5.80 12.76
CA ARG A 104 14.75 -5.03 12.70
C ARG A 104 13.63 -5.85 12.08
N LEU A 105 13.89 -6.54 10.98
CA LEU A 105 12.90 -7.38 10.29
C LEU A 105 12.43 -8.52 11.20
N THR A 106 13.36 -9.22 11.86
CA THR A 106 13.02 -10.29 12.83
C THR A 106 12.17 -9.75 13.98
N TYR A 107 12.55 -8.62 14.58
CA TYR A 107 11.76 -8.00 15.63
C TYR A 107 10.35 -7.64 15.14
N TRP A 108 10.24 -7.11 13.92
CA TRP A 108 8.97 -6.70 13.35
C TRP A 108 8.02 -7.85 13.07
N LEU A 109 8.53 -8.92 12.44
CA LEU A 109 7.76 -10.11 12.13
C LEU A 109 7.32 -10.84 13.41
N LYS A 110 8.19 -10.94 14.43
CA LYS A 110 7.84 -11.57 15.72
C LYS A 110 6.73 -10.85 16.48
N ASN A 111 6.54 -9.55 16.24
CA ASN A 111 5.54 -8.74 16.92
C ASN A 111 4.32 -8.45 16.02
N LEU A 112 4.23 -9.05 14.83
CA LEU A 112 3.07 -8.93 13.96
C LEU A 112 1.89 -9.68 14.59
N LYS A 113 0.74 -9.01 14.68
CA LYS A 113 -0.47 -9.63 15.23
C LYS A 113 -1.28 -10.28 14.13
N GLU A 114 -2.16 -11.20 14.54
CA GLU A 114 -3.17 -11.77 13.66
C GLU A 114 -4.01 -10.63 13.03
N HIS A 115 -4.26 -10.73 11.73
CA HIS A 115 -4.95 -9.74 10.89
C HIS A 115 -4.22 -8.42 10.62
N GLU A 116 -2.99 -8.19 11.12
CA GLU A 116 -2.17 -7.06 10.66
C GLU A 116 -1.55 -7.37 9.29
N THR A 117 -1.65 -6.42 8.34
CA THR A 117 -0.91 -6.53 7.07
C THR A 117 0.53 -6.06 7.25
N PHE A 118 1.50 -6.83 6.75
CA PHE A 118 2.91 -6.46 6.71
C PHE A 118 3.34 -6.13 5.27
N TYR A 119 3.66 -4.86 5.04
CA TYR A 119 4.21 -4.36 3.78
C TYR A 119 5.74 -4.37 3.85
N PHE A 120 6.37 -5.03 2.88
CA PHE A 120 7.81 -4.99 2.68
C PHE A 120 8.13 -4.31 1.35
N TYR A 121 8.94 -3.26 1.40
CA TYR A 121 9.40 -2.55 0.20
C TYR A 121 10.93 -2.51 0.17
N PHE A 122 11.50 -2.89 -0.97
CA PHE A 122 12.93 -2.82 -1.23
C PHE A 122 13.21 -2.08 -2.53
N THR A 123 14.11 -1.11 -2.51
CA THR A 123 14.70 -0.51 -3.70
C THR A 123 16.23 -0.53 -3.59
N GLY A 124 16.90 -0.99 -4.64
CA GLY A 124 18.34 -1.22 -4.65
C GLY A 124 18.73 -2.32 -5.64
N HIS A 125 19.99 -2.76 -5.60
CA HIS A 125 20.45 -3.88 -6.41
C HIS A 125 19.89 -5.22 -5.94
N GLY A 126 19.48 -6.04 -6.90
CA GLY A 126 19.35 -7.49 -6.73
C GLY A 126 20.63 -8.17 -7.20
N ILE A 127 21.03 -9.24 -6.53
CA ILE A 127 22.19 -10.06 -6.89
C ILE A 127 21.77 -11.52 -7.01
N LYS A 128 22.59 -12.32 -7.68
CA LYS A 128 22.44 -13.77 -7.70
C LYS A 128 23.69 -14.44 -7.14
N ASN A 129 23.52 -15.55 -6.42
CA ASN A 129 24.64 -16.43 -6.09
C ASN A 129 24.95 -17.38 -7.25
N ASP A 130 25.96 -18.22 -7.05
CA ASP A 130 26.44 -19.18 -8.07
C ASP A 130 25.39 -20.26 -8.40
N GLU A 131 24.43 -20.48 -7.50
CA GLU A 131 23.28 -21.40 -7.68
C GLU A 131 22.08 -20.73 -8.37
N GLY A 132 22.16 -19.42 -8.66
CA GLY A 132 21.11 -18.66 -9.31
C GLY A 132 20.02 -18.11 -8.37
N GLU A 133 20.15 -18.30 -7.06
CA GLU A 133 19.24 -17.74 -6.06
C GLU A 133 19.39 -16.23 -5.98
N CYS A 134 18.26 -15.52 -5.87
CA CYS A 134 18.22 -14.06 -5.88
C CYS A 134 18.22 -13.48 -4.46
N TYR A 135 19.03 -12.45 -4.25
CA TYR A 135 19.14 -11.74 -2.97
C TYR A 135 19.04 -10.23 -3.16
N PHE A 136 18.64 -9.53 -2.09
CA PHE A 136 18.67 -8.08 -1.99
C PHE A 136 20.02 -7.60 -1.44
N ALA A 137 20.72 -6.73 -2.18
CA ALA A 137 22.02 -6.22 -1.74
C ALA A 137 21.87 -5.13 -0.67
N ASN A 138 22.19 -5.48 0.58
CA ASN A 138 22.33 -4.55 1.70
C ASN A 138 23.55 -3.63 1.53
N TYR A 139 23.61 -2.54 2.30
CA TYR A 139 24.62 -1.49 2.18
C TYR A 139 26.07 -2.01 2.26
N ASP A 140 26.32 -2.85 3.24
CA ASP A 140 27.62 -3.48 3.53
C ASP A 140 27.81 -4.83 2.82
N TYR A 141 27.10 -5.06 1.70
CA TYR A 141 27.30 -6.24 0.86
C TYR A 141 28.77 -6.37 0.41
N LYS A 142 29.29 -7.60 0.42
CA LYS A 142 30.61 -7.96 -0.12
C LYS A 142 30.48 -9.07 -1.16
N LEU A 143 31.34 -9.06 -2.17
CA LEU A 143 31.38 -10.12 -3.18
C LEU A 143 31.56 -11.49 -2.53
N GLY A 144 30.75 -12.45 -2.94
CA GLY A 144 30.80 -13.82 -2.41
C GLY A 144 30.21 -13.99 -1.01
N GLN A 145 29.56 -12.95 -0.44
CA GLN A 145 28.95 -13.02 0.88
C GLN A 145 27.79 -14.04 0.98
N TYR A 146 27.15 -14.37 -0.15
CA TYR A 146 26.03 -15.33 -0.21
C TYR A 146 26.40 -16.62 -0.95
N LYS A 147 27.67 -17.02 -0.88
CA LYS A 147 28.06 -18.37 -1.25
C LYS A 147 27.43 -19.35 -0.27
N THR A 148 26.90 -20.44 -0.80
CA THR A 148 26.51 -21.60 -0.01
C THR A 148 27.76 -22.19 0.66
N ALA A 149 27.55 -22.76 1.85
CA ALA A 149 28.61 -23.33 2.68
C ALA A 149 29.19 -24.61 2.06
#